data_AF-A0A2J6PEH6-F1
#
_entry.id   AF-A0A2J6PEH6-F1
#
_cell.length_a   1.000
_cell.length_b   1.000
_cell.length_c   1.000
_cell.angle_alpha   90.00
_cell.angle_beta   90.00
_cell.angle_gamma   90.00
#
_symmetry.space_group_name_H-M   'P 1'
#
loop_
_entity.id
_entity.type
_entity.pdbx_description
1 polymer ?
#
loop_
_entity_poly.entity_id
_entity_poly.type
_entity_poly.pdbx_seq_one_letter_code
_entity_poly.pdbx_strand_id
1 'polypeptide(L)'
;MAEPIGVASGLLTLATFAFQSSITLYQTVQSFQFHPKRVRDLEEELEALSGVLGSLTETVGAATDVDLSALDLPLRRCGNACKEFGQEITKCSSRSGGSRTSFRDWAKLRYMGDDIDGFRQLLAGYKSTIIIALTDASLRKSSVTAEGVKIYRDLIKTATDDLEAHLQSIDEKLETVFGHTVGESDLDTTELRLIKEERMSTQKCLQICAQLSDHIDQIQLTTRRSGSPGSTDPEDTLPERLTTEGLQECKNSLALTAAKLEGYMKDLIDRLVTKSRTAMTSEEELADLTRLRDEWETARQCIGICSKAGVHLKENITTIDNYATGDAIQFMVSTDGKVVHGKNRGLGWRTRQVGGHLSDVSLQQLSRDMSSPRLENTGTEDPSSRSNTERPTETQREASGHFEGRYGVGLKLTSPHSEGAKAKRGFD
;
A
#
# COMPACT_ATOMS: atom_id res chain seq x y z
N MET A 1 -12.70 4.14 -30.81
CA MET A 1 -12.54 2.82 -30.17
C MET A 1 -11.13 2.34 -30.49
N ALA A 2 -10.17 2.66 -29.62
CA ALA A 2 -8.80 2.18 -29.74
C ALA A 2 -8.69 0.84 -29.00
N GLU A 3 -8.11 -0.16 -29.63
CA GLU A 3 -8.11 -1.54 -29.16
C GLU A 3 -7.30 -1.73 -27.86
N PRO A 4 -7.77 -2.57 -26.93
CA PRO A 4 -7.02 -2.92 -25.70
C PRO A 4 -5.75 -3.75 -25.98
N ILE A 5 -5.56 -4.26 -27.20
CA ILE A 5 -4.42 -5.11 -27.58
C ILE A 5 -3.12 -4.29 -27.71
N GLY A 6 -3.21 -3.02 -28.12
CA GLY A 6 -2.03 -2.15 -28.31
C GLY A 6 -1.37 -1.72 -27.00
N VAL A 7 -2.17 -1.45 -25.96
CA VAL A 7 -1.67 -0.98 -24.65
C VAL A 7 -1.04 -2.13 -23.85
N ALA A 8 -1.67 -3.31 -23.85
CA ALA A 8 -1.11 -4.50 -23.20
C ALA A 8 0.23 -4.94 -23.83
N SER A 9 0.37 -4.82 -25.16
CA SER A 9 1.63 -5.11 -25.86
C SER A 9 2.74 -4.12 -25.49
N GLY A 10 2.41 -2.86 -25.24
CA GLY A 10 3.37 -1.83 -24.80
C GLY A 10 3.88 -2.09 -23.39
N LEU A 11 2.96 -2.31 -22.44
CA LEU A 11 3.31 -2.57 -21.04
C LEU A 11 4.11 -3.86 -20.86
N LEU A 12 3.72 -4.95 -21.54
CA LEU A 12 4.47 -6.21 -21.50
C LEU A 12 5.91 -6.02 -22.00
N THR A 13 6.09 -5.22 -23.04
CA THR A 13 7.41 -4.90 -23.58
C THR A 13 8.26 -4.13 -22.57
N LEU A 14 7.66 -3.16 -21.87
CA LEU A 14 8.35 -2.38 -20.83
C LEU A 14 8.68 -3.23 -19.59
N ALA A 15 7.76 -4.07 -19.15
CA ALA A 15 7.99 -5.01 -18.05
C ALA A 15 9.12 -6.00 -18.37
N THR A 16 9.10 -6.58 -19.58
CA THR A 16 10.16 -7.46 -20.06
C THR A 16 11.50 -6.73 -20.16
N PHE A 17 11.51 -5.50 -20.69
CA PHE A 17 12.71 -4.67 -20.77
C PHE A 17 13.31 -4.39 -19.39
N ALA A 18 12.49 -3.96 -18.43
CA ALA A 18 12.92 -3.71 -17.07
C ALA A 18 13.47 -4.98 -16.41
N PHE A 19 12.76 -6.11 -16.55
CA PHE A 19 13.17 -7.41 -16.01
C PHE A 19 14.51 -7.88 -16.57
N GLN A 20 14.69 -7.84 -17.90
CA GLN A 20 15.96 -8.24 -18.51
C GLN A 20 17.10 -7.31 -18.12
N SER A 21 16.83 -6.01 -17.97
CA SER A 21 17.83 -5.03 -17.54
C SER A 21 18.25 -5.26 -16.08
N SER A 22 17.31 -5.56 -15.18
CA SER A 22 17.63 -5.86 -13.77
C SER A 22 18.43 -7.16 -13.64
N ILE A 23 18.08 -8.21 -14.40
CA ILE A 23 18.83 -9.47 -14.44
C ILE A 23 20.26 -9.26 -14.97
N THR A 24 20.40 -8.49 -16.06
CA THR A 24 21.72 -8.19 -16.64
C THR A 24 22.60 -7.43 -15.64
N LEU A 25 22.02 -6.47 -14.92
CA LEU A 25 22.74 -5.74 -13.88
C LEU A 25 23.12 -6.65 -12.71
N TYR A 26 22.20 -7.47 -12.21
CA TYR A 26 22.47 -8.46 -11.16
C TYR A 26 23.64 -9.39 -11.54
N GLN A 27 23.61 -9.97 -12.73
CA GLN A 27 24.67 -10.84 -13.24
C GLN A 27 26.01 -10.08 -13.38
N THR A 28 25.95 -8.81 -13.76
CA THR A 28 27.15 -7.96 -13.86
C THR A 28 27.79 -7.76 -12.49
N VAL A 29 27.01 -7.41 -11.47
CA VAL A 29 27.48 -7.25 -10.08
C VAL A 29 27.99 -8.58 -9.51
N GLN A 30 27.26 -9.67 -9.74
CA GLN A 30 27.63 -11.01 -9.29
C GLN A 30 28.94 -11.52 -9.93
N SER A 31 29.29 -11.04 -11.12
CA SER A 31 30.52 -11.46 -11.82
C SER A 31 31.83 -11.03 -11.11
N PHE A 32 31.75 -10.11 -10.15
CA PHE A 32 32.90 -9.66 -9.35
C PHE A 32 33.09 -10.57 -8.13
N GLN A 33 34.34 -10.82 -7.71
CA GLN A 33 34.62 -11.74 -6.59
C GLN A 33 34.42 -11.12 -5.19
N PHE A 34 34.54 -9.79 -5.08
CA PHE A 34 34.48 -9.10 -3.79
C PHE A 34 33.33 -8.10 -3.76
N HIS A 35 32.40 -8.34 -2.85
CA HIS A 35 31.24 -7.49 -2.61
C HIS A 35 31.32 -6.89 -1.20
N PRO A 36 31.63 -5.59 -1.04
CA PRO A 36 31.43 -4.91 0.24
C PRO A 36 29.94 -4.91 0.60
N LYS A 37 29.60 -4.65 1.87
CA LYS A 37 28.23 -4.75 2.39
C LYS A 37 27.18 -4.07 1.47
N ARG A 38 27.36 -2.78 1.16
CA ARG A 38 26.48 -2.03 0.25
C ARG A 38 26.24 -2.67 -1.13
N VAL A 39 27.20 -3.44 -1.64
CA VAL A 39 27.05 -4.14 -2.92
C VAL A 39 26.22 -5.41 -2.75
N ARG A 40 26.38 -6.14 -1.64
CA ARG A 40 25.50 -7.27 -1.30
C ARG A 40 24.07 -6.79 -1.05
N ASP A 41 23.92 -5.68 -0.33
CA ASP A 41 22.61 -5.06 -0.10
C ASP A 41 21.96 -4.62 -1.43
N LEU A 42 22.76 -4.17 -2.42
CA LEU A 42 22.28 -3.91 -3.79
C LEU A 42 21.91 -5.20 -4.53
N GLU A 43 22.69 -6.28 -4.42
CA GLU A 43 22.36 -7.57 -5.03
C GLU A 43 21.03 -8.14 -4.51
N GLU A 44 20.81 -8.08 -3.18
CA GLU A 44 19.55 -8.48 -2.55
C GLU A 44 18.37 -7.67 -3.10
N GLU A 45 18.56 -6.35 -3.25
CA GLU A 45 17.53 -5.46 -3.80
C GLU A 45 17.26 -5.74 -5.29
N LEU A 46 18.30 -6.01 -6.08
CA LEU A 46 18.17 -6.39 -7.50
C LEU A 46 17.47 -7.73 -7.68
N GLU A 47 17.77 -8.71 -6.83
CA GLU A 47 17.09 -10.01 -6.83
C GLU A 47 15.61 -9.83 -6.51
N ALA A 48 15.29 -9.09 -5.44
CA ALA A 48 13.91 -8.77 -5.07
C ALA A 48 13.15 -8.02 -6.17
N LEU A 49 13.78 -7.01 -6.78
CA LEU A 49 13.21 -6.27 -7.91
C LEU A 49 12.95 -7.18 -9.11
N SER A 50 13.89 -8.07 -9.44
CA SER A 50 13.74 -9.01 -10.54
C SER A 50 12.58 -9.99 -10.30
N GLY A 51 12.38 -10.46 -9.07
CA GLY A 51 11.26 -11.32 -8.71
C GLY A 51 9.90 -10.63 -8.90
N VAL A 52 9.80 -9.36 -8.50
CA VAL A 52 8.59 -8.54 -8.68
C VAL A 52 8.33 -8.27 -10.17
N LEU A 53 9.36 -7.93 -10.94
CA LEU A 53 9.25 -7.71 -12.39
C LEU A 53 8.89 -8.99 -13.17
N GLY A 54 9.39 -10.15 -12.73
CA GLY A 54 8.99 -11.45 -13.26
C GLY A 54 7.51 -11.71 -13.02
N SER A 55 7.05 -11.52 -11.77
CA SER A 55 5.63 -11.66 -11.40
C SER A 55 4.72 -10.71 -12.20
N LEU A 56 5.17 -9.47 -12.42
CA LEU A 56 4.47 -8.51 -13.28
C LEU A 56 4.38 -8.99 -14.73
N THR A 57 5.48 -9.48 -15.29
CA THR A 57 5.55 -9.96 -16.68
C THR A 57 4.59 -11.13 -16.90
N GLU A 58 4.53 -12.07 -15.96
CA GLU A 58 3.57 -13.18 -15.98
C GLU A 58 2.12 -12.68 -15.88
N THR A 59 1.84 -11.75 -14.97
CA THR A 59 0.49 -11.20 -14.74
C THR A 59 -0.05 -10.47 -15.98
N VAL A 60 0.79 -9.67 -16.63
CA VAL A 60 0.44 -8.94 -17.87
C VAL A 60 0.35 -9.91 -19.05
N GLY A 61 1.26 -10.89 -19.13
CA GLY A 61 1.29 -11.89 -20.20
C GLY A 61 0.11 -12.87 -20.18
N ALA A 62 -0.49 -13.12 -19.01
CA ALA A 62 -1.66 -13.97 -18.85
C ALA A 62 -2.98 -13.36 -19.38
N ALA A 63 -2.91 -12.31 -20.21
CA ALA A 63 -4.04 -11.62 -20.84
C ALA A 63 -5.15 -11.22 -19.84
N THR A 64 -4.73 -10.73 -18.67
CA THR A 64 -5.68 -10.28 -17.65
C THR A 64 -6.20 -8.89 -18.02
N ASP A 65 -7.51 -8.65 -17.86
CA ASP A 65 -8.15 -7.33 -18.01
C ASP A 65 -7.79 -6.42 -16.81
N VAL A 66 -6.48 -6.20 -16.61
CA VAL A 66 -5.94 -5.34 -15.56
C VAL A 66 -5.28 -4.15 -16.23
N ASP A 67 -5.89 -2.98 -16.05
CA ASP A 67 -5.21 -1.73 -16.37
C ASP A 67 -4.06 -1.47 -15.39
N LEU A 68 -2.84 -1.53 -15.92
CA LEU A 68 -1.57 -1.20 -15.26
C LEU A 68 -0.79 -0.15 -16.07
N SER A 69 -1.45 0.58 -16.97
CA SER A 69 -0.83 1.61 -17.84
C SER A 69 -0.08 2.69 -17.06
N ALA A 70 -0.48 2.94 -15.81
CA ALA A 70 0.24 3.86 -14.91
C ALA A 70 1.70 3.44 -14.64
N LEU A 71 2.07 2.17 -14.87
CA LEU A 71 3.45 1.68 -14.71
C LEU A 71 4.36 1.94 -15.92
N ASP A 72 3.85 2.47 -17.03
CA ASP A 72 4.67 2.67 -18.25
C ASP A 72 5.94 3.46 -17.99
N LEU A 73 5.83 4.64 -17.36
CA LEU A 73 6.99 5.47 -17.04
C LEU A 73 7.89 4.83 -15.97
N PRO A 74 7.37 4.34 -14.82
CA PRO A 74 8.18 3.61 -13.84
C PRO A 74 8.98 2.44 -14.42
N LEU A 75 8.37 1.60 -15.27
CA LEU A 75 9.05 0.45 -15.86
C LEU A 75 10.13 0.87 -16.85
N ARG A 76 9.81 1.85 -17.70
CA ARG A 76 10.78 2.40 -18.66
C ARG A 76 12.00 2.97 -17.94
N ARG A 77 11.78 3.75 -16.89
CA ARG A 77 12.87 4.35 -16.13
C ARG A 77 13.63 3.32 -15.31
N CYS A 78 12.96 2.37 -14.66
CA CYS A 78 13.60 1.25 -13.95
C CYS A 78 14.56 0.47 -14.86
N GLY A 79 14.13 0.11 -16.07
CA GLY A 79 14.99 -0.59 -17.02
C GLY A 79 16.18 0.25 -17.50
N ASN A 80 15.94 1.53 -17.78
CA ASN A 80 17.01 2.47 -18.15
C ASN A 80 18.01 2.66 -17.03
N ALA A 81 17.56 2.88 -15.79
CA ALA A 81 18.41 3.03 -14.61
C ALA A 81 19.29 1.79 -14.38
N CYS A 82 18.73 0.58 -14.49
CA CYS A 82 19.50 -0.66 -14.41
C CYS A 82 20.58 -0.74 -15.50
N LYS A 83 20.23 -0.38 -16.74
CA LYS A 83 21.15 -0.40 -17.88
C LYS A 83 22.26 0.64 -17.74
N GLU A 84 21.90 1.88 -17.40
CA GLU A 84 22.81 3.01 -17.21
C GLU A 84 23.80 2.73 -16.07
N PHE A 85 23.33 2.21 -14.94
CA PHE A 85 24.20 1.83 -13.82
C PHE A 85 25.15 0.69 -14.18
N GLY A 86 24.69 -0.31 -14.94
CA GLY A 86 25.55 -1.36 -15.47
C GLY A 86 26.65 -0.84 -16.41
N GLN A 87 26.37 0.21 -17.17
CA GLN A 87 27.36 0.90 -18.00
C GLN A 87 28.40 1.62 -17.13
N GLU A 88 28.00 2.29 -16.05
CA GLU A 88 28.93 2.93 -15.12
C GLU A 88 29.86 1.91 -14.43
N ILE A 89 29.32 0.75 -14.00
CA ILE A 89 30.15 -0.36 -13.48
C ILE A 89 31.19 -0.79 -14.52
N THR A 90 30.77 -0.96 -15.77
CA THR A 90 31.65 -1.40 -16.86
C THR A 90 32.71 -0.35 -17.20
N LYS A 91 32.35 0.93 -17.21
CA LYS A 91 33.24 2.08 -17.43
C LYS A 91 34.28 2.21 -16.32
N CYS A 92 33.89 2.01 -15.07
CA CYS A 92 34.83 1.98 -13.95
C CYS A 92 35.76 0.76 -14.02
N SER A 93 35.26 -0.41 -14.42
CA SER A 93 36.05 -1.64 -14.50
C SER A 93 37.09 -1.62 -15.63
N SER A 94 36.82 -0.97 -16.76
CA SER A 94 37.76 -0.90 -17.90
C SER A 94 38.95 0.02 -17.63
N ARG A 95 38.78 1.02 -16.75
CA ARG A 95 39.83 1.99 -16.38
C ARG A 95 40.88 1.43 -15.42
N SER A 96 40.56 0.40 -14.64
CA SER A 96 41.43 -0.10 -13.56
C SER A 96 42.45 -1.16 -13.99
N GLY A 97 42.56 -1.52 -15.27
CA GLY A 97 43.61 -2.37 -15.84
C GLY A 97 43.75 -3.80 -15.28
N GLY A 98 42.98 -4.14 -14.25
CA GLY A 98 42.96 -5.44 -13.58
C GLY A 98 41.89 -6.36 -14.15
N SER A 99 42.08 -7.67 -13.97
CA SER A 99 41.04 -8.67 -14.25
C SER A 99 39.77 -8.36 -13.43
N ARG A 100 38.61 -8.79 -13.93
CA ARG A 100 37.27 -8.62 -13.30
C ARG A 100 37.17 -9.11 -11.85
N THR A 101 38.24 -9.67 -11.29
CA THR A 101 38.33 -10.27 -9.97
C THR A 101 38.58 -9.25 -8.85
N SER A 102 39.03 -8.02 -9.14
CA SER A 102 39.39 -7.03 -8.10
C SER A 102 38.84 -5.62 -8.40
N PHE A 103 37.52 -5.46 -8.44
CA PHE A 103 36.92 -4.13 -8.48
C PHE A 103 36.97 -3.49 -7.09
N ARG A 104 38.04 -2.74 -6.81
CA ARG A 104 38.22 -1.99 -5.54
C ARG A 104 37.55 -0.61 -5.57
N ASP A 105 37.05 -0.19 -6.72
CA ASP A 105 36.51 1.15 -6.95
C ASP A 105 35.00 1.27 -6.70
N TRP A 106 34.38 0.32 -6.00
CA TRP A 106 32.97 0.43 -5.55
C TRP A 106 32.68 1.74 -4.82
N ALA A 107 33.66 2.33 -4.13
CA ALA A 107 33.51 3.62 -3.45
C ALA A 107 33.44 4.84 -4.38
N LYS A 108 33.95 4.71 -5.61
CA LYS A 108 33.98 5.79 -6.61
C LYS A 108 32.79 5.74 -7.56
N LEU A 109 32.01 4.66 -7.52
CA LEU A 109 30.87 4.50 -8.39
C LEU A 109 29.82 5.54 -8.03
N ARG A 110 29.42 6.32 -9.03
CA ARG A 110 28.41 7.37 -8.89
C ARG A 110 27.33 7.20 -9.94
N TYR A 111 26.10 7.51 -9.56
CA TYR A 111 24.96 7.56 -10.46
C TYR A 111 24.12 8.78 -10.08
N MET A 112 24.05 9.77 -10.97
CA MET A 112 23.37 11.05 -10.69
C MET A 112 23.86 11.69 -9.38
N GLY A 113 25.17 11.64 -9.14
CA GLY A 113 25.83 12.12 -7.92
C GLY A 113 25.73 11.18 -6.69
N ASP A 114 24.85 10.19 -6.69
CA ASP A 114 24.70 9.26 -5.57
C ASP A 114 25.70 8.13 -5.60
N ASP A 115 25.96 7.54 -4.44
CA ASP A 115 26.66 6.26 -4.36
C ASP A 115 25.69 5.07 -4.57
N ILE A 116 26.20 3.87 -4.33
CA ILE A 116 25.47 2.61 -4.45
C ILE A 116 24.21 2.58 -3.58
N ASP A 117 24.23 3.20 -2.40
CA ASP A 117 23.09 3.17 -1.48
C ASP A 117 21.95 4.06 -2.00
N GLY A 118 22.28 5.22 -2.59
CA GLY A 118 21.28 6.06 -3.27
C GLY A 118 20.65 5.36 -4.48
N PHE A 119 21.46 4.67 -5.30
CA PHE A 119 20.92 3.86 -6.40
C PHE A 119 20.06 2.69 -5.91
N ARG A 120 20.45 2.03 -4.82
CA ARG A 120 19.64 0.97 -4.19
C ARG A 120 18.28 1.51 -3.70
N GLN A 121 18.27 2.70 -3.10
CA GLN A 121 17.03 3.36 -2.67
C GLN A 121 16.11 3.70 -3.85
N LEU A 122 16.69 4.16 -4.97
CA LEU A 122 15.95 4.38 -6.22
C LEU A 122 15.26 3.08 -6.69
N LEU A 123 15.99 1.95 -6.73
CA LEU A 123 15.42 0.65 -7.11
C LEU A 123 14.32 0.20 -6.16
N ALA A 124 14.50 0.40 -4.85
CA ALA A 124 13.48 0.08 -3.85
C ALA A 124 12.19 0.88 -4.07
N GLY A 125 12.30 2.15 -4.49
CA GLY A 125 11.15 2.97 -4.88
C GLY A 125 10.36 2.38 -6.05
N TYR A 126 11.05 1.94 -7.11
CA TYR A 126 10.37 1.25 -8.23
C TYR A 126 9.75 -0.07 -7.79
N LYS A 127 10.48 -0.89 -7.04
CA LYS A 127 10.02 -2.19 -6.56
C LYS A 127 8.72 -2.04 -5.78
N SER A 128 8.70 -1.15 -4.78
CA SER A 128 7.52 -0.89 -3.95
C SER A 128 6.35 -0.36 -4.78
N THR A 129 6.60 0.54 -5.74
CA THR A 129 5.56 1.04 -6.65
C THR A 129 4.92 -0.08 -7.47
N ILE A 130 5.74 -1.00 -8.01
CA ILE A 130 5.24 -2.13 -8.80
C ILE A 130 4.45 -3.10 -7.91
N ILE A 131 4.94 -3.40 -6.70
CA ILE A 131 4.20 -4.24 -5.73
C ILE A 131 2.85 -3.60 -5.40
N ILE A 132 2.81 -2.29 -5.17
CA ILE A 132 1.57 -1.57 -4.87
C ILE A 132 0.59 -1.67 -6.03
N ALA A 133 1.03 -1.40 -7.26
CA ALA A 133 0.17 -1.50 -8.43
C ALA A 133 -0.38 -2.91 -8.67
N LEU A 134 0.47 -3.95 -8.49
CA LEU A 134 0.06 -5.36 -8.57
C LEU A 134 -0.94 -5.73 -7.47
N THR A 135 -0.70 -5.26 -6.25
CA THR A 135 -1.58 -5.52 -5.12
C THR A 135 -2.92 -4.82 -5.31
N ASP A 136 -2.93 -3.55 -5.74
CA ASP A 136 -4.15 -2.80 -6.07
C ASP A 136 -5.00 -3.52 -7.13
N ALA A 137 -4.35 -3.97 -8.21
CA ALA A 137 -4.98 -4.78 -9.25
C ALA A 137 -5.57 -6.09 -8.72
N SER A 138 -4.88 -6.76 -7.79
CA SER A 138 -5.32 -8.02 -7.19
C SER A 138 -6.49 -7.81 -6.23
N LEU A 139 -6.47 -6.73 -5.44
CA LEU A 139 -7.54 -6.34 -4.52
C LEU A 139 -8.85 -6.02 -5.24
N ARG A 140 -8.79 -5.50 -6.47
CA ARG A 140 -9.99 -5.30 -7.30
C ARG A 140 -10.67 -6.60 -7.69
N LYS A 141 -9.95 -7.73 -7.68
CA LYS A 141 -10.46 -9.04 -8.15
C LYS A 141 -10.80 -10.01 -7.03
N SER A 142 -10.17 -9.88 -5.87
CA SER A 142 -10.26 -10.84 -4.77
C SER A 142 -10.54 -10.15 -3.44
N SER A 143 -11.22 -10.86 -2.54
CA SER A 143 -11.37 -10.40 -1.16
C SER A 143 -10.04 -10.52 -0.41
N VAL A 144 -9.74 -9.55 0.47
CA VAL A 144 -8.51 -9.55 1.28
C VAL A 144 -8.86 -9.54 2.77
N THR A 145 -7.99 -10.11 3.59
CA THR A 145 -8.18 -10.14 5.04
C THR A 145 -7.93 -8.76 5.65
N ALA A 146 -8.50 -8.50 6.83
CA ALA A 146 -8.25 -7.25 7.55
C ALA A 146 -6.75 -7.04 7.88
N GLU A 147 -6.01 -8.11 8.12
CA GLU A 147 -4.55 -8.05 8.30
C GLU A 147 -3.83 -7.70 7.00
N GLY A 148 -4.24 -8.28 5.87
CA GLY A 148 -3.72 -7.94 4.55
C GLY A 148 -3.97 -6.48 4.16
N VAL A 149 -5.13 -5.94 4.50
CA VAL A 149 -5.43 -4.50 4.37
C VAL A 149 -4.45 -3.65 5.16
N LYS A 150 -4.14 -4.03 6.40
CA LYS A 150 -3.24 -3.26 7.27
C LYS A 150 -1.82 -3.28 6.70
N ILE A 151 -1.32 -4.46 6.35
CA ILE A 151 0.00 -4.63 5.72
C ILE A 151 0.09 -3.79 4.44
N TYR A 152 -0.94 -3.81 3.59
CA TYR A 152 -0.96 -3.03 2.36
C TYR A 152 -1.01 -1.52 2.61
N ARG A 153 -1.77 -1.06 3.60
CA ARG A 153 -1.78 0.34 4.02
C ARG A 153 -0.41 0.80 4.50
N ASP A 154 0.24 -0.02 5.32
CA ASP A 154 1.58 0.27 5.84
C ASP A 154 2.59 0.31 4.69
N LEU A 155 2.49 -0.61 3.72
CA LEU A 155 3.30 -0.61 2.50
C LEU A 155 3.11 0.67 1.66
N ILE A 156 1.86 1.09 1.39
CA ILE A 156 1.57 2.33 0.67
C ILE A 156 2.22 3.51 1.39
N LYS A 157 2.06 3.59 2.71
CA LYS A 157 2.60 4.68 3.51
C LYS A 157 4.13 4.72 3.42
N THR A 158 4.80 3.61 3.73
CA THR A 158 6.27 3.53 3.68
C THR A 158 6.80 3.84 2.28
N ALA A 159 6.20 3.29 1.23
CA ALA A 159 6.62 3.58 -0.13
C ALA A 159 6.43 5.07 -0.51
N THR A 160 5.34 5.69 -0.04
CA THR A 160 5.10 7.13 -0.26
C THR A 160 6.16 7.96 0.46
N ASP A 161 6.41 7.68 1.74
CA ASP A 161 7.42 8.38 2.55
C ASP A 161 8.83 8.26 1.90
N ASP A 162 9.20 7.06 1.44
CA ASP A 162 10.49 6.80 0.78
C ASP A 162 10.62 7.51 -0.58
N LEU A 163 9.54 7.53 -1.38
CA LEU A 163 9.51 8.22 -2.68
C LEU A 163 9.53 9.74 -2.52
N GLU A 164 8.87 10.29 -1.50
CA GLU A 164 8.93 11.72 -1.16
C GLU A 164 10.35 12.14 -0.75
N ALA A 165 11.01 11.34 0.09
CA ALA A 165 12.41 11.56 0.46
C ALA A 165 13.34 11.50 -0.77
N HIS A 166 13.09 10.56 -1.69
CA HIS A 166 13.84 10.47 -2.95
C HIS A 166 13.59 11.68 -3.86
N LEU A 167 12.34 12.12 -4.01
CA LEU A 167 11.99 13.31 -4.79
C LEU A 167 12.65 14.57 -4.23
N GLN A 168 12.68 14.72 -2.90
CA GLN A 168 13.39 15.81 -2.24
C GLN A 168 14.89 15.78 -2.57
N SER A 169 15.53 14.61 -2.54
CA SER A 169 16.94 14.47 -2.91
C SER A 169 17.19 14.86 -4.37
N ILE A 170 16.30 14.48 -5.29
CA ILE A 170 16.38 14.91 -6.70
C ILE A 170 16.20 16.43 -6.82
N ASP A 171 15.24 17.01 -6.11
CA ASP A 171 14.98 18.45 -6.11
C ASP A 171 16.21 19.22 -5.63
N GLU A 172 16.88 18.76 -4.56
CA GLU A 172 18.13 19.32 -4.05
C GLU A 172 19.25 19.27 -5.09
N LYS A 173 19.43 18.13 -5.76
CA LYS A 173 20.44 18.00 -6.83
C LYS A 173 20.14 18.90 -8.01
N LEU A 174 18.89 18.97 -8.47
CA LEU A 174 18.47 19.88 -9.52
C LEU A 174 18.79 21.34 -9.14
N GLU A 175 18.51 21.73 -7.90
CA GLU A 175 18.88 23.07 -7.41
C GLU A 175 20.39 23.32 -7.41
N THR A 176 21.20 22.34 -7.00
CA THR A 176 22.66 22.47 -7.11
C THR A 176 23.09 22.68 -8.56
N VAL A 177 22.57 21.88 -9.49
CA VAL A 177 22.92 21.97 -10.91
C VAL A 177 22.51 23.33 -11.48
N PHE A 178 21.28 23.76 -11.21
CA PHE A 178 20.79 25.07 -11.65
C PHE A 178 21.52 26.24 -10.97
N GLY A 179 22.11 26.03 -9.80
CA GLY A 179 22.92 27.04 -9.10
C GLY A 179 24.26 27.28 -9.78
N HIS A 180 24.90 26.23 -10.29
CA HIS A 180 26.18 26.33 -10.99
C HIS A 180 26.06 26.96 -12.39
N THR A 181 24.89 26.85 -13.03
CA THR A 181 24.66 27.40 -14.39
C THR A 181 24.43 28.93 -14.43
N VAL A 182 24.47 29.64 -13.30
CA VAL A 182 24.24 31.11 -13.21
C VAL A 182 25.48 31.92 -13.66
N GLY A 183 26.49 31.29 -14.26
CA GLY A 183 27.78 31.90 -14.57
C GLY A 183 27.90 32.68 -15.89
N GLU A 184 26.92 32.62 -16.80
CA GLU A 184 27.04 33.22 -18.15
C GLU A 184 25.83 34.11 -18.49
N SER A 185 26.09 35.39 -18.81
CA SER A 185 25.15 36.43 -19.29
C SER A 185 24.08 36.96 -18.31
N ASP A 186 24.11 38.27 -18.04
CA ASP A 186 23.26 39.01 -17.08
C ASP A 186 21.74 38.95 -17.36
N LEU A 187 21.35 38.67 -18.62
CA LEU A 187 19.94 38.53 -19.03
C LEU A 187 19.43 37.10 -18.82
N ASP A 188 20.23 36.09 -19.13
CA ASP A 188 19.87 34.68 -18.93
C ASP A 188 19.87 34.31 -17.44
N THR A 189 20.72 34.95 -16.64
CA THR A 189 20.73 34.81 -15.18
C THR A 189 19.45 35.35 -14.53
N THR A 190 18.92 36.47 -15.03
CA THR A 190 17.69 37.08 -14.52
C THR A 190 16.47 36.22 -14.82
N GLU A 191 16.35 35.70 -16.05
CA GLU A 191 15.25 34.80 -16.41
C GLU A 191 15.33 33.46 -15.65
N LEU A 192 16.53 32.87 -15.52
CA LEU A 192 16.73 31.63 -14.77
C LEU A 192 16.32 31.80 -13.29
N ARG A 193 16.63 32.96 -12.70
CA ARG A 193 16.21 33.29 -11.34
C ARG A 193 14.70 33.39 -11.20
N LEU A 194 14.02 34.05 -12.14
CA LEU A 194 12.56 34.15 -12.14
C LEU A 194 11.90 32.76 -12.22
N ILE A 195 12.38 31.89 -13.11
CA ILE A 195 11.85 30.53 -13.26
C ILE A 195 12.04 29.72 -11.96
N LYS A 196 13.17 29.90 -11.25
CA LYS A 196 13.37 29.27 -9.93
C LYS A 196 12.40 29.80 -8.87
N GLU A 197 12.22 31.12 -8.78
CA GLU A 197 11.27 31.73 -7.84
C GLU A 197 9.84 31.24 -8.10
N GLU A 198 9.47 31.13 -9.37
CA GLU A 198 8.18 30.61 -9.82
C GLU A 198 8.00 29.11 -9.52
N ARG A 199 9.06 28.30 -9.66
CA ARG A 199 9.09 26.89 -9.23
C ARG A 199 8.83 26.79 -7.73
N MET A 200 9.57 27.54 -6.92
CA MET A 200 9.42 27.53 -5.46
C MET A 200 8.01 27.99 -5.02
N SER A 201 7.46 29.00 -5.68
CA SER A 201 6.09 29.47 -5.45
C SER A 201 5.06 28.39 -5.80
N THR A 202 5.21 27.73 -6.95
CA THR A 202 4.33 26.64 -7.39
C THR A 202 4.35 25.46 -6.43
N GLN A 203 5.53 25.10 -5.89
CA GLN A 203 5.67 24.04 -4.89
C GLN A 203 4.93 24.38 -3.59
N LYS A 204 5.02 25.64 -3.14
CA LYS A 204 4.28 26.11 -1.98
C LYS A 204 2.76 26.05 -2.21
N CYS A 205 2.29 26.42 -3.39
CA CYS A 205 0.88 26.31 -3.76
C CYS A 205 0.39 24.85 -3.72
N LEU A 206 1.19 23.89 -4.21
CA LEU A 206 0.88 22.46 -4.11
C LEU A 206 0.78 21.98 -2.65
N GLN A 207 1.71 22.41 -1.79
CA GLN A 207 1.66 22.11 -0.36
C GLN A 207 0.39 22.64 0.30
N ILE A 208 -0.03 23.86 -0.05
CA ILE A 208 -1.28 24.45 0.45
C ILE A 208 -2.49 23.63 0.00
N CYS A 209 -2.53 23.20 -1.27
CA CYS A 209 -3.61 22.34 -1.78
C CYS A 209 -3.69 21.01 -1.01
N ALA A 210 -2.55 20.37 -0.74
CA ALA A 210 -2.49 19.13 0.03
C ALA A 210 -2.98 19.32 1.47
N GLN A 211 -2.47 20.35 2.17
CA GLN A 211 -2.87 20.67 3.55
C GLN A 211 -4.38 20.94 3.67
N LEU A 212 -4.95 21.68 2.72
CA LEU A 212 -6.38 21.98 2.74
C LEU A 212 -7.22 20.73 2.45
N SER A 213 -6.77 19.85 1.54
CA SER A 213 -7.43 18.56 1.30
C SER A 213 -7.42 17.68 2.55
N ASP A 214 -6.29 17.57 3.24
CA ASP A 214 -6.18 16.81 4.50
C ASP A 214 -7.08 17.37 5.59
N HIS A 215 -7.19 18.70 5.67
CA HIS A 215 -8.09 19.36 6.62
C HIS A 215 -9.56 19.07 6.30
N ILE A 216 -9.94 18.99 5.03
CA ILE A 216 -11.28 18.57 4.60
C ILE A 216 -11.55 17.12 5.03
N ASP A 217 -10.60 16.21 4.83
CA ASP A 217 -10.70 14.81 5.26
C ASP A 217 -10.90 14.71 6.78
N GLN A 218 -10.19 15.53 7.56
CA GLN A 218 -10.36 15.60 9.01
C GLN A 218 -11.77 16.07 9.42
N ILE A 219 -12.29 17.12 8.77
CA ILE A 219 -13.64 17.63 9.04
C ILE A 219 -14.68 16.53 8.76
N GLN A 220 -14.59 15.86 7.61
CA GLN A 220 -15.51 14.78 7.24
C GLN A 220 -15.48 13.61 8.26
N LEU A 221 -14.30 13.27 8.77
CA LEU A 221 -14.14 12.26 9.83
C LEU A 221 -14.74 12.70 11.17
N THR A 222 -14.61 13.98 11.53
CA THR A 222 -15.19 14.51 12.78
C THR A 222 -16.71 14.55 12.74
N THR A 223 -17.31 14.98 11.62
CA THR A 223 -18.76 15.00 11.44
C THR A 223 -19.34 13.60 11.58
N ARG A 224 -18.69 12.59 10.97
CA ARG A 224 -19.10 11.18 11.06
C ARG A 224 -19.00 10.60 12.48
N ARG A 225 -18.10 11.11 13.33
CA ARG A 225 -17.93 10.66 14.72
C ARG A 225 -18.86 11.36 15.72
N SER A 226 -19.39 12.52 15.37
CA SER A 226 -20.22 13.33 16.27
C SER A 226 -21.71 12.99 16.21
N GLY A 227 -22.13 12.14 15.26
CA GLY A 227 -23.46 11.53 15.27
C GLY A 227 -23.65 10.69 16.54
N SER A 228 -24.61 11.06 17.38
CA SER A 228 -24.92 10.33 18.61
C SER A 228 -25.43 8.92 18.28
N PRO A 229 -24.93 7.85 18.92
CA PRO A 229 -25.33 6.47 18.61
C PRO A 229 -26.73 6.09 19.16
N GLY A 230 -27.66 7.05 19.22
CA GLY A 230 -28.96 6.90 19.86
C GLY A 230 -30.18 7.42 19.08
N SER A 231 -30.01 8.05 17.92
CA SER A 231 -31.14 8.42 17.07
C SER A 231 -31.32 7.39 15.96
N THR A 232 -32.33 6.55 16.10
CA THR A 232 -32.99 5.85 15.01
C THR A 232 -33.53 6.88 14.02
N ASP A 233 -32.72 7.31 13.06
CA ASP A 233 -33.19 7.75 11.75
C ASP A 233 -32.10 7.52 10.70
N PRO A 234 -32.42 6.86 9.56
CA PRO A 234 -31.46 6.54 8.50
C PRO A 234 -31.33 7.64 7.43
N GLU A 235 -31.65 8.89 7.76
CA GLU A 235 -31.41 10.03 6.87
C GLU A 235 -30.30 10.90 7.44
N ASP A 236 -29.15 10.98 6.74
CA ASP A 236 -28.24 12.11 6.86
C ASP A 236 -29.11 13.38 6.80
N THR A 237 -29.11 14.19 7.86
CA THR A 237 -29.96 15.38 7.87
C THR A 237 -29.59 16.24 6.66
N LEU A 238 -30.58 16.82 5.96
CA LEU A 238 -30.32 17.65 4.76
C LEU A 238 -29.13 18.64 4.92
N PRO A 239 -28.92 19.29 6.09
CA PRO A 239 -27.75 20.13 6.34
C PRO A 239 -26.41 19.38 6.32
N GLU A 240 -26.32 18.18 6.89
CA GLU A 240 -25.10 17.35 6.88
C GLU A 240 -24.78 16.86 5.47
N ARG A 241 -25.81 16.47 4.71
CA ARG A 241 -25.64 16.09 3.30
C ARG A 241 -25.13 17.24 2.44
N LEU A 242 -25.76 18.42 2.55
CA LEU A 242 -25.31 19.63 1.84
C LEU A 242 -23.89 20.04 2.24
N THR A 243 -23.52 19.91 3.52
CA THR A 243 -22.15 20.19 3.99
C THR A 243 -21.15 19.20 3.39
N THR A 244 -21.50 17.91 3.35
CA THR A 244 -20.65 16.86 2.78
C THR A 244 -20.47 17.03 1.28
N GLU A 245 -21.55 17.33 0.55
CA GLU A 245 -21.53 17.65 -0.89
C GLU A 245 -20.64 18.87 -1.18
N GLY A 246 -20.79 19.96 -0.43
CA GLY A 246 -19.96 21.17 -0.60
C GLY A 246 -18.48 20.95 -0.28
N LEU A 247 -18.17 20.18 0.77
CA LEU A 247 -16.79 19.79 1.08
C LEU A 247 -16.20 18.91 -0.03
N GLN A 248 -16.99 18.02 -0.61
CA GLN A 248 -16.55 17.19 -1.72
C GLN A 248 -16.30 18.01 -3.00
N GLU A 249 -17.14 18.99 -3.30
CA GLU A 249 -16.94 19.92 -4.42
C GLU A 249 -15.64 20.73 -4.23
N CYS A 250 -15.40 21.23 -3.01
CA CYS A 250 -14.16 21.92 -2.66
C CYS A 250 -12.94 21.02 -2.90
N LYS A 251 -13.00 19.75 -2.47
CA LYS A 251 -11.94 18.77 -2.68
C LYS A 251 -11.67 18.52 -4.17
N ASN A 252 -12.72 18.39 -4.98
CA ASN A 252 -12.60 18.21 -6.42
C ASN A 252 -11.94 19.44 -7.09
N SER A 253 -12.33 20.65 -6.66
CA SER A 253 -11.73 21.90 -7.15
C SER A 253 -10.24 22.04 -6.78
N LEU A 254 -9.87 21.63 -5.55
CA LEU A 254 -8.48 21.59 -5.11
C LEU A 254 -7.66 20.59 -5.90
N ALA A 255 -8.20 19.39 -6.15
CA ALA A 255 -7.53 18.38 -6.98
C ALA A 255 -7.27 18.89 -8.40
N LEU A 256 -8.24 19.58 -9.02
CA LEU A 256 -8.08 20.19 -10.34
C LEU A 256 -7.04 21.31 -10.34
N THR A 257 -6.97 22.10 -9.27
CA THR A 257 -5.96 23.15 -9.10
C THR A 257 -4.57 22.55 -8.92
N ALA A 258 -4.43 21.52 -8.09
CA ALA A 258 -3.18 20.80 -7.91
C ALA A 258 -2.68 20.20 -9.23
N ALA A 259 -3.54 19.56 -10.02
CA ALA A 259 -3.18 19.00 -11.32
C ALA A 259 -2.66 20.08 -12.30
N LYS A 260 -3.26 21.28 -12.30
CA LYS A 260 -2.77 22.42 -13.10
C LYS A 260 -1.39 22.89 -12.64
N LEU A 261 -1.19 23.00 -11.32
CA LEU A 261 0.09 23.40 -10.73
C LEU A 261 1.18 22.35 -10.99
N GLU A 262 0.85 21.07 -10.99
CA GLU A 262 1.79 19.99 -11.35
C GLU A 262 2.21 20.07 -12.82
N GLY A 263 1.26 20.28 -13.73
CA GLY A 263 1.56 20.49 -15.15
C GLY A 263 2.45 21.72 -15.37
N TYR A 264 2.18 22.79 -14.62
CA TYR A 264 2.99 23.99 -14.65
C TYR A 264 4.40 23.79 -14.09
N MET A 265 4.52 23.07 -12.97
CA MET A 265 5.81 22.70 -12.39
C MET A 265 6.67 21.92 -13.39
N LYS A 266 6.06 20.99 -14.14
CA LYS A 266 6.76 20.22 -15.17
C LYS A 266 7.29 21.13 -16.28
N ASP A 267 6.50 22.09 -16.77
CA ASP A 267 6.94 23.07 -17.76
C ASP A 267 8.13 23.91 -17.25
N LEU A 268 8.07 24.38 -15.99
CA LEU A 268 9.17 25.13 -15.37
C LEU A 268 10.46 24.31 -15.30
N ILE A 269 10.37 23.04 -14.88
CA ILE A 269 11.53 22.14 -14.85
C ILE A 269 12.08 21.89 -16.26
N ASP A 270 11.23 21.62 -17.24
CA ASP A 270 11.65 21.40 -18.63
C ASP A 270 12.35 22.64 -19.22
N ARG A 271 11.85 23.84 -18.90
CA ARG A 271 12.49 25.12 -19.26
C ARG A 271 13.85 25.31 -18.57
N LEU A 272 13.95 25.02 -17.26
CA LEU A 272 15.21 25.08 -16.51
C LEU A 272 16.25 24.11 -17.09
N VAL A 273 15.85 22.86 -17.35
CA VAL A 273 16.72 21.84 -17.92
C VAL A 273 17.23 22.25 -19.31
N THR A 274 16.36 22.82 -20.14
CA THR A 274 16.73 23.30 -21.48
C THR A 274 17.76 24.43 -21.42
N LYS A 275 17.56 25.41 -20.54
CA LYS A 275 18.50 26.53 -20.33
C LYS A 275 19.82 26.06 -19.71
N SER A 276 19.77 25.16 -18.72
CA SER A 276 20.99 24.61 -18.12
C SER A 276 21.80 23.79 -19.12
N ARG A 277 21.14 23.02 -19.99
CA ARG A 277 21.78 22.28 -21.08
C ARG A 277 22.55 23.19 -22.05
N THR A 278 22.05 24.39 -22.35
CA THR A 278 22.76 25.32 -23.25
C THR A 278 24.00 25.94 -22.63
N ALA A 279 24.06 26.02 -21.30
CA ALA A 279 25.21 26.55 -20.55
C ALA A 279 26.25 25.47 -20.19
N MET A 280 25.91 24.19 -20.31
CA MET A 280 26.80 23.07 -19.95
C MET A 280 27.72 22.67 -21.09
N THR A 281 28.97 22.38 -20.76
CA THR A 281 30.01 21.92 -21.71
C THR A 281 30.39 20.46 -21.52
N SER A 282 30.07 19.85 -20.37
CA SER A 282 30.36 18.45 -20.06
C SER A 282 29.22 17.52 -20.51
N GLU A 283 29.54 16.54 -21.34
CA GLU A 283 28.58 15.53 -21.81
C GLU A 283 28.05 14.65 -20.66
N GLU A 284 28.87 14.39 -19.64
CA GLU A 284 28.51 13.59 -18.47
C GLU A 284 27.53 14.34 -17.55
N GLU A 285 27.74 15.63 -17.32
CA GLU A 285 26.82 16.47 -16.55
C GLU A 285 25.48 16.64 -17.28
N LEU A 286 25.51 16.73 -18.61
CA LEU A 286 24.31 16.80 -19.43
C LEU A 286 23.47 15.52 -19.37
N ALA A 287 24.14 14.36 -19.40
CA ALA A 287 23.48 13.07 -19.23
C ALA A 287 22.84 12.97 -17.84
N ASP A 288 23.57 13.34 -16.78
CA ASP A 288 23.06 13.33 -15.40
C ASP A 288 21.90 14.31 -15.18
N LEU A 289 21.94 15.50 -15.78
CA LEU A 289 20.80 16.44 -15.76
C LEU A 289 19.55 15.82 -16.38
N THR A 290 19.71 15.14 -17.51
CA THR A 290 18.59 14.49 -18.21
C THR A 290 18.04 13.33 -17.38
N ARG A 291 18.92 12.52 -16.77
CA ARG A 291 18.53 11.45 -15.83
C ARG A 291 17.79 12.01 -14.61
N LEU A 292 18.29 13.09 -13.99
CA LEU A 292 17.62 13.77 -12.87
C LEU A 292 16.21 14.22 -13.22
N ARG A 293 16.03 14.81 -14.41
CA ARG A 293 14.71 15.22 -14.90
C ARG A 293 13.78 14.03 -15.10
N ASP A 294 14.26 12.96 -15.69
CA ASP A 294 13.44 11.77 -15.93
C ASP A 294 13.09 11.03 -14.62
N GLU A 295 14.01 10.97 -13.65
CA GLU A 295 13.72 10.46 -12.31
C GLU A 295 12.73 11.34 -11.55
N TRP A 296 12.85 12.66 -11.67
CA TRP A 296 11.92 13.60 -11.03
C TRP A 296 10.49 13.36 -11.50
N GLU A 297 10.29 13.20 -12.81
CA GLU A 297 8.99 12.91 -13.40
C GLU A 297 8.48 11.53 -12.94
N THR A 298 9.36 10.53 -12.94
CA THR A 298 9.01 9.16 -12.56
C THR A 298 8.64 9.04 -11.08
N ALA A 299 9.40 9.66 -10.17
CA ALA A 299 9.13 9.65 -8.73
C ALA A 299 7.75 10.24 -8.41
N ARG A 300 7.38 11.35 -9.07
CA ARG A 300 6.02 11.93 -8.94
C ARG A 300 4.94 10.99 -9.45
N GLN A 301 5.16 10.31 -10.56
CA GLN A 301 4.22 9.31 -11.06
C GLN A 301 4.08 8.12 -10.09
N CYS A 302 5.18 7.65 -9.51
CA CYS A 302 5.18 6.60 -8.47
C CYS A 302 4.38 7.03 -7.23
N ILE A 303 4.55 8.26 -6.75
CA ILE A 303 3.75 8.84 -5.65
C ILE A 303 2.26 8.89 -6.04
N GLY A 304 1.96 9.29 -7.29
CA GLY A 304 0.60 9.30 -7.81
C GLY A 304 -0.06 7.90 -7.81
N ILE A 305 0.70 6.85 -8.13
CA ILE A 305 0.24 5.46 -8.05
C ILE A 305 -0.05 5.07 -6.60
N CYS A 306 0.85 5.39 -5.67
CA CYS A 306 0.67 5.10 -4.25
C CYS A 306 -0.57 5.82 -3.67
N SER A 307 -0.77 7.09 -4.04
CA SER A 307 -1.93 7.89 -3.63
C SER A 307 -3.25 7.29 -4.16
N LYS A 308 -3.31 6.93 -5.45
CA LYS A 308 -4.48 6.27 -6.05
C LYS A 308 -4.81 4.95 -5.36
N ALA A 309 -3.79 4.11 -5.13
CA ALA A 309 -3.93 2.87 -4.37
C ALA A 309 -4.47 3.12 -2.95
N GLY A 310 -4.02 4.18 -2.28
CA GLY A 310 -4.54 4.59 -0.97
C GLY A 310 -6.02 5.00 -1.00
N VAL A 311 -6.45 5.72 -2.04
CA VAL A 311 -7.85 6.09 -2.25
C VAL A 311 -8.71 4.85 -2.51
N HIS A 312 -8.30 3.99 -3.46
CA HIS A 312 -9.00 2.74 -3.76
C HIS A 312 -9.12 1.85 -2.52
N LEU A 313 -8.06 1.77 -1.70
CA LEU A 313 -8.10 1.02 -0.45
C LEU A 313 -9.15 1.58 0.51
N LYS A 314 -9.27 2.91 0.65
CA LYS A 314 -10.30 3.55 1.48
C LYS A 314 -11.71 3.27 0.97
N GLU A 315 -11.92 3.28 -0.34
CA GLU A 315 -13.22 3.03 -0.98
C GLU A 315 -13.67 1.57 -0.86
N ASN A 316 -12.74 0.62 -0.92
CA ASN A 316 -13.05 -0.82 -0.90
C ASN A 316 -13.25 -1.41 0.51
N ILE A 317 -12.94 -0.66 1.58
CA ILE A 317 -13.11 -1.12 2.97
C ILE A 317 -14.35 -0.48 3.59
N THR A 318 -15.34 -1.31 3.93
CA THR A 318 -16.50 -0.85 4.70
C THR A 318 -16.17 -0.93 6.19
N THR A 319 -16.17 0.21 6.89
CA THR A 319 -15.95 0.24 8.34
C THR A 319 -17.28 0.27 9.11
N ILE A 320 -17.50 -0.68 10.02
CA ILE A 320 -18.76 -0.81 10.79
C ILE A 320 -18.45 -0.88 12.30
N ASP A 321 -18.98 0.03 13.13
CA ASP A 321 -19.00 -0.16 14.59
C ASP A 321 -20.45 -0.43 15.01
N ASN A 322 -20.73 -1.66 15.44
CA ASN A 322 -22.05 -2.10 15.83
C ASN A 322 -22.09 -2.24 17.37
N TYR A 323 -23.10 -1.64 17.99
CA TYR A 323 -23.34 -1.70 19.42
C TYR A 323 -24.79 -2.07 19.69
N ALA A 324 -25.03 -3.06 20.54
CA ALA A 324 -26.36 -3.44 20.97
C ALA A 324 -26.43 -3.74 22.47
N THR A 325 -27.60 -3.47 23.06
CA THR A 325 -27.93 -3.79 24.44
C THR A 325 -29.16 -4.70 24.51
N GLY A 326 -29.25 -5.56 25.51
CA GLY A 326 -30.40 -6.47 25.71
C GLY A 326 -30.31 -7.80 24.95
N ASP A 327 -31.46 -8.34 24.52
CA ASP A 327 -31.56 -9.54 23.67
C ASP A 327 -31.40 -9.11 22.21
N ALA A 328 -30.18 -9.26 21.69
CA ALA A 328 -29.77 -8.66 20.42
C ALA A 328 -29.11 -9.66 19.50
N ILE A 329 -29.46 -9.60 18.21
CA ILE A 329 -28.82 -10.36 17.14
C ILE A 329 -28.14 -9.36 16.22
N GLN A 330 -26.81 -9.42 16.14
CA GLN A 330 -26.00 -8.46 15.38
C GLN A 330 -25.31 -9.17 14.21
N PHE A 331 -25.54 -8.69 13.00
CA PHE A 331 -24.86 -9.14 11.78
C PHE A 331 -23.86 -8.08 11.31
N MET A 332 -22.65 -8.52 10.96
CA MET A 332 -21.59 -7.71 10.38
C MET A 332 -20.95 -8.49 9.23
N VAL A 333 -21.68 -8.54 8.12
CA VAL A 333 -21.46 -9.52 7.06
C VAL A 333 -21.26 -8.80 5.72
N SER A 334 -20.31 -9.27 4.91
CA SER A 334 -20.26 -8.95 3.48
C SER A 334 -20.83 -10.10 2.67
N THR A 335 -21.73 -9.80 1.75
CA THR A 335 -22.30 -10.76 0.78
C THR A 335 -21.67 -10.63 -0.61
N ASP A 336 -20.98 -9.53 -0.88
CA ASP A 336 -20.36 -9.17 -2.16
C ASP A 336 -18.84 -9.37 -2.19
N GLY A 337 -18.25 -9.85 -1.09
CA GLY A 337 -16.81 -10.09 -0.97
C GLY A 337 -16.00 -8.85 -0.56
N LYS A 338 -16.64 -7.68 -0.41
CA LYS A 338 -15.96 -6.48 0.10
C LYS A 338 -15.48 -6.67 1.53
N VAL A 339 -14.34 -6.07 1.84
CA VAL A 339 -13.76 -6.17 3.17
C VAL A 339 -14.57 -5.34 4.16
N VAL A 340 -15.10 -6.01 5.17
CA VAL A 340 -15.76 -5.35 6.31
C VAL A 340 -14.77 -5.29 7.46
N HIS A 341 -14.34 -4.08 7.79
CA HIS A 341 -13.52 -3.82 8.98
C HIS A 341 -14.41 -3.26 10.07
N GLY A 342 -14.83 -4.09 11.02
CA GLY A 342 -15.77 -3.61 12.02
C GLY A 342 -15.59 -4.17 13.41
N LYS A 343 -16.13 -3.41 14.37
CA LYS A 343 -16.16 -3.77 15.78
C LYS A 343 -17.61 -4.07 16.13
N ASN A 344 -17.87 -5.20 16.77
CA ASN A 344 -19.21 -5.58 17.20
C ASN A 344 -19.21 -5.73 18.72
N ARG A 345 -20.06 -4.95 19.40
CA ARG A 345 -20.17 -4.90 20.86
C ARG A 345 -21.61 -5.23 21.25
N GLY A 346 -21.77 -6.19 22.16
CA GLY A 346 -23.05 -6.62 22.69
C GLY A 346 -23.03 -6.62 24.21
N LEU A 347 -24.02 -5.97 24.83
CA LEU A 347 -24.20 -5.92 26.27
C LEU A 347 -25.60 -6.40 26.65
N GLY A 348 -25.72 -7.70 26.94
CA GLY A 348 -26.96 -8.29 27.40
C GLY A 348 -26.84 -9.79 27.66
N TRP A 349 -27.86 -10.35 28.32
CA TRP A 349 -27.92 -11.77 28.69
C TRP A 349 -28.03 -12.72 27.47
N ARG A 350 -28.58 -12.24 26.35
CA ARG A 350 -28.78 -13.02 25.11
C ARG A 350 -28.30 -12.24 23.88
N THR A 351 -27.00 -11.96 23.80
CA THR A 351 -26.42 -11.38 22.57
C THR A 351 -25.88 -12.48 21.65
N ARG A 352 -26.29 -12.45 20.37
CA ARG A 352 -25.79 -13.31 19.30
C ARG A 352 -25.13 -12.44 18.24
N GLN A 353 -23.90 -12.78 17.85
CA GLN A 353 -23.14 -12.02 16.86
C GLN A 353 -22.68 -12.91 15.74
N VAL A 354 -22.81 -12.40 14.51
CA VAL A 354 -22.34 -13.03 13.29
C VAL A 354 -21.55 -12.01 12.51
N GLY A 355 -20.39 -12.41 12.02
CA GLY A 355 -19.63 -11.57 11.11
C GLY A 355 -18.75 -12.37 10.16
N GLY A 356 -18.27 -11.69 9.13
CA GLY A 356 -17.43 -12.27 8.09
C GLY A 356 -18.09 -12.26 6.71
N HIS A 357 -17.62 -13.14 5.82
CA HIS A 357 -18.18 -13.26 4.48
C HIS A 357 -19.19 -14.40 4.44
N LEU A 358 -20.43 -14.12 4.05
CA LEU A 358 -21.49 -15.12 3.91
C LEU A 358 -22.22 -14.88 2.60
N SER A 359 -22.63 -15.95 1.92
CA SER A 359 -23.54 -15.83 0.79
C SER A 359 -24.90 -15.28 1.22
N ASP A 360 -25.64 -14.65 0.30
CA ASP A 360 -27.01 -14.19 0.55
C ASP A 360 -27.90 -15.31 1.11
N VAL A 361 -27.76 -16.53 0.59
CA VAL A 361 -28.53 -17.71 1.02
C VAL A 361 -28.18 -18.09 2.46
N SER A 362 -26.88 -18.15 2.78
CA SER A 362 -26.41 -18.47 4.14
C SER A 362 -26.84 -17.40 5.14
N LEU A 363 -26.76 -16.12 4.76
CA LEU A 363 -27.18 -15.00 5.61
C LEU A 363 -28.68 -15.05 5.87
N GLN A 364 -29.50 -15.28 4.85
CA GLN A 364 -30.96 -15.40 5.00
C GLN A 364 -31.33 -16.59 5.88
N GLN A 365 -30.69 -17.75 5.70
CA GLN A 365 -30.94 -18.93 6.51
C GLN A 365 -30.57 -18.70 7.98
N LEU A 366 -29.36 -18.19 8.22
CA LEU A 366 -28.86 -17.92 9.56
C LEU A 366 -29.70 -16.84 10.28
N SER A 367 -30.19 -15.84 9.54
CA SER A 367 -31.12 -14.83 10.04
C SER A 367 -32.42 -15.45 10.53
N ARG A 368 -33.03 -16.38 9.76
CA ARG A 368 -34.25 -17.10 10.16
C ARG A 368 -34.01 -17.99 11.39
N ASP A 369 -32.90 -18.74 11.39
CA ASP A 369 -32.59 -19.68 12.48
C ASP A 369 -32.33 -18.96 13.80
N MET A 370 -31.69 -17.78 13.76
CA MET A 370 -31.40 -17.01 14.95
C MET A 370 -32.59 -16.19 15.46
N SER A 371 -33.50 -15.78 14.58
CA SER A 371 -34.74 -15.07 14.95
C SER A 371 -35.86 -16.00 15.43
N SER A 372 -35.77 -17.29 15.11
CA SER A 372 -36.72 -18.27 15.63
C SER A 372 -36.59 -18.42 17.15
N PRO A 373 -37.70 -18.27 17.91
CA PRO A 373 -37.67 -18.45 19.36
C PRO A 373 -37.37 -19.92 19.65
N ARG A 374 -36.18 -20.20 20.19
CA ARG A 374 -35.95 -21.47 20.86
C ARG A 374 -36.78 -21.44 22.15
N LEU A 375 -38.01 -21.92 22.04
CA LEU A 375 -38.83 -22.30 23.19
C LEU A 375 -38.17 -23.53 23.83
N GLU A 376 -37.06 -23.32 24.55
CA GLU A 376 -36.65 -24.29 25.55
C GLU A 376 -37.68 -24.19 26.65
N ASN A 377 -38.61 -25.14 26.61
CA ASN A 377 -39.64 -25.38 27.59
C ASN A 377 -38.94 -25.73 28.92
N THR A 378 -38.49 -24.72 29.66
CA THR A 378 -38.24 -24.87 31.09
C THR A 378 -39.60 -24.97 31.75
N GLY A 379 -40.12 -26.20 31.82
CA GLY A 379 -41.25 -26.53 32.67
C GLY A 379 -40.86 -26.25 34.11
N THR A 380 -41.03 -25.01 34.56
CA THR A 380 -41.21 -24.69 35.96
C THR A 380 -42.63 -25.12 36.31
N GLU A 381 -42.76 -26.36 36.78
CA GLU A 381 -43.92 -26.74 37.59
C GLU A 381 -43.95 -25.85 38.83
N ASP A 382 -45.06 -25.13 39.00
CA ASP A 382 -45.40 -24.38 40.21
C ASP A 382 -45.39 -25.30 41.44
N PRO A 383 -44.64 -24.97 42.51
CA PRO A 383 -44.79 -25.65 43.79
C PRO A 383 -45.57 -24.74 44.74
N SER A 384 -46.88 -24.98 44.93
CA SER A 384 -47.53 -24.93 46.26
C SER A 384 -49.07 -24.91 46.20
N SER A 385 -49.67 -26.06 46.47
CA SER A 385 -50.71 -26.09 47.51
C SER A 385 -50.62 -27.41 48.28
N ARG A 386 -50.35 -27.26 49.56
CA ARG A 386 -50.11 -28.32 50.54
C ARG A 386 -51.40 -29.09 50.81
N SER A 387 -51.32 -30.41 50.77
CA SER A 387 -52.17 -31.28 51.59
C SER A 387 -51.26 -32.28 52.31
N ASN A 388 -51.32 -32.23 53.64
CA ASN A 388 -50.65 -33.18 54.54
C ASN A 388 -51.21 -34.59 54.34
N THR A 389 -50.37 -35.62 54.44
CA THR A 389 -50.48 -36.72 55.44
C THR A 389 -49.50 -37.87 55.10
N GLU A 390 -48.64 -38.15 56.08
CA GLU A 390 -47.96 -39.41 56.46
C GLU A 390 -46.98 -40.18 55.54
N ARG A 391 -45.82 -40.46 56.15
CA ARG A 391 -44.74 -41.44 55.84
C ARG A 391 -45.17 -42.86 56.28
N PRO A 392 -44.36 -43.95 56.10
CA PRO A 392 -43.19 -44.18 55.24
C PRO A 392 -43.20 -45.56 54.51
N THR A 393 -42.32 -45.79 53.52
CA THR A 393 -41.40 -46.97 53.49
C THR A 393 -40.42 -46.90 52.32
N GLU A 394 -39.18 -47.29 52.60
CA GLU A 394 -38.04 -47.41 51.69
C GLU A 394 -38.24 -48.54 50.67
N THR A 395 -37.87 -48.35 49.40
CA THR A 395 -37.13 -49.38 48.63
C THR A 395 -36.36 -48.75 47.45
N GLN A 396 -35.30 -49.46 47.08
CA GLN A 396 -34.13 -49.15 46.27
C GLN A 396 -34.35 -48.80 44.78
N ARG A 397 -33.32 -48.14 44.23
CA ARG A 397 -32.73 -48.25 42.88
C ARG A 397 -33.67 -48.18 41.67
N GLU A 398 -33.41 -47.21 40.78
CA GLU A 398 -32.71 -47.48 39.52
C GLU A 398 -32.34 -46.19 38.79
N ALA A 399 -31.13 -46.19 38.22
CA ALA A 399 -30.66 -45.18 37.30
C ALA A 399 -31.28 -45.42 35.93
N SER A 400 -31.93 -44.40 35.38
CA SER A 400 -32.26 -44.34 33.95
C SER A 400 -31.74 -43.01 33.40
N GLY A 401 -30.69 -43.12 32.59
CA GLY A 401 -30.03 -42.00 31.96
C GLY A 401 -30.86 -41.33 30.88
N HIS A 402 -30.48 -40.10 30.54
CA HIS A 402 -30.40 -39.61 29.16
C HIS A 402 -29.81 -38.19 29.19
N PHE A 403 -28.50 -38.07 28.98
CA PHE A 403 -27.85 -36.85 28.53
C PHE A 403 -26.71 -37.21 27.57
N GLU A 404 -27.07 -37.77 26.41
CA GLU A 404 -26.15 -37.93 25.29
C GLU A 404 -26.79 -37.32 24.05
N GLY A 405 -26.04 -36.43 23.37
CA GLY A 405 -26.37 -36.03 21.99
C GLY A 405 -26.50 -34.55 21.67
N ARG A 406 -25.98 -33.60 22.47
CA ARG A 406 -26.03 -32.16 22.11
C ARG A 406 -24.74 -31.37 22.35
N TYR A 407 -23.59 -31.90 21.94
CA TYR A 407 -22.42 -31.05 21.69
C TYR A 407 -21.68 -31.54 20.45
N GLY A 408 -21.50 -30.64 19.47
CA GLY A 408 -20.58 -30.86 18.36
C GLY A 408 -19.14 -30.94 18.88
N VAL A 409 -18.30 -31.72 18.20
CA VAL A 409 -16.94 -32.02 18.62
C VAL A 409 -16.10 -30.74 18.61
N GLY A 410 -15.80 -30.20 19.80
CA GLY A 410 -14.88 -29.06 19.92
C GLY A 410 -13.47 -29.46 19.50
N LEU A 411 -12.85 -28.72 18.59
CA LEU A 411 -11.46 -28.90 18.24
C LEU A 411 -10.58 -28.21 19.29
N LYS A 412 -9.69 -28.97 19.93
CA LYS A 412 -8.73 -28.43 20.90
C LYS A 412 -7.56 -27.82 20.15
N LEU A 413 -7.38 -26.50 20.23
CA LEU A 413 -6.21 -25.81 19.68
C LEU A 413 -4.98 -26.17 20.53
N THR A 414 -4.01 -26.87 19.96
CA THR A 414 -2.69 -27.09 20.56
C THR A 414 -1.86 -25.81 20.48
N SER A 415 -1.48 -25.28 21.65
CA SER A 415 -0.53 -24.17 21.77
C SER A 415 0.92 -24.67 21.56
N PRO A 416 1.78 -23.94 20.82
CA PRO A 416 3.19 -24.28 20.69
C PRO A 416 4.02 -23.75 21.88
N HIS A 417 4.65 -24.70 22.59
CA HIS A 417 5.88 -24.64 23.40
C HIS A 417 5.97 -23.77 24.66
N SER A 418 6.35 -24.41 25.79
CA SER A 418 7.61 -24.12 26.50
C SER A 418 7.89 -25.17 27.57
N GLU A 419 9.09 -25.77 27.53
CA GLU A 419 9.88 -26.35 28.63
C GLU A 419 11.01 -27.15 27.96
N GLY A 420 12.26 -26.72 27.95
CA GLY A 420 13.03 -26.27 29.11
C GLY A 420 13.87 -27.44 29.63
N ALA A 421 14.76 -27.98 28.78
CA ALA A 421 15.64 -29.09 29.14
C ALA A 421 16.62 -28.68 30.25
N LYS A 422 16.39 -29.19 31.47
CA LYS A 422 17.39 -29.21 32.54
C LYS A 422 18.25 -30.46 32.42
N ALA A 423 19.55 -30.24 32.21
CA ALA A 423 20.60 -31.24 32.25
C ALA A 423 20.69 -31.93 33.63
N LYS A 424 20.82 -33.26 33.63
CA LYS A 424 21.25 -34.07 34.77
C LYS A 424 22.66 -34.60 34.51
N ARG A 425 23.57 -34.29 35.44
CA ARG A 425 24.86 -34.96 35.67
C ARG A 425 24.66 -36.21 36.54
N GLY A 426 25.53 -37.20 36.34
CA GLY A 426 25.85 -38.34 37.22
C GLY A 426 26.62 -39.37 36.38
N PHE A 427 27.94 -39.58 36.58
CA PHE A 427 28.54 -40.56 37.53
C PHE A 427 27.86 -41.94 37.37
N ASP A 428 28.50 -43.02 36.93
CA ASP A 428 29.91 -43.45 36.86
C ASP A 428 30.34 -43.91 35.45
#